data_AF-A0A2D6M707-F1
#
_entry.id   AF-A0A2D6M707-F1
#
_cell.length_a   1.000
_cell.length_b   1.000
_cell.length_c   1.000
_cell.angle_alpha   90.00
_cell.angle_beta   90.00
_cell.angle_gamma   90.00
#
_symmetry.space_group_name_H-M   'P 1'
#
loop_
_entity.id
_entity.type
_entity.pdbx_description
1 polymer ?
#
loop_
_entity_poly.entity_id
_entity_poly.type
_entity_poly.pdbx_seq_one_letter_code
_entity_poly.pdbx_strand_id
1 'polypeptide(L)'
;VSQLVDSASGVHPRWSDYYIRRYRIAARDPLFKMLKEQGVPCKPENGQTKRKASTWVLSFPVKAPEGCVKRTDVSALDQLKHYKNLQHNWCEHNASMTVYVRDEEWFEVGNWVYQNWDIINGVSFLPYDSGLYKQAPYEEIDQRTYESFIKRVPVIDYSQLSKFEMEDNTHGKAEYACVGDKCDI
;
A
#
# COMPACT_ATOMS: atom_id res chain seq x y z
N VAL A 1 8.52 -4.58 2.79
CA VAL A 1 8.91 -5.62 3.77
C VAL A 1 7.70 -6.32 4.36
N SER A 2 6.76 -5.62 5.02
CA SER A 2 5.56 -6.25 5.62
C SER A 2 4.79 -7.20 4.70
N GLN A 3 4.66 -6.82 3.43
CA GLN A 3 3.97 -7.64 2.42
C GLN A 3 4.65 -8.98 2.14
N LEU A 4 5.98 -9.09 2.29
CA LEU A 4 6.72 -10.32 2.05
C LEU A 4 6.44 -11.38 3.12
N VAL A 5 6.18 -10.92 4.35
CA VAL A 5 6.01 -11.77 5.54
C VAL A 5 4.56 -11.78 6.03
N ASP A 6 3.63 -11.25 5.23
CA ASP A 6 2.23 -11.03 5.60
C ASP A 6 2.06 -10.46 7.02
N SER A 7 2.72 -9.34 7.30
CA SER A 7 2.50 -8.57 8.53
C SER A 7 1.69 -7.32 8.26
N ALA A 8 1.12 -6.75 9.33
CA ALA A 8 0.64 -5.37 9.26
C ALA A 8 1.80 -4.41 8.94
N SER A 9 1.49 -3.25 8.37
CA SER A 9 2.52 -2.31 7.90
C SER A 9 2.98 -1.41 9.04
N GLY A 10 4.09 -1.79 9.68
CA GLY A 10 4.66 -1.03 10.79
C GLY A 10 3.66 -0.96 11.95
N VAL A 11 3.27 0.26 12.31
CA VAL A 11 2.38 0.55 13.46
C VAL A 11 0.90 0.58 13.10
N HIS A 12 0.56 0.33 11.82
CA HIS A 12 -0.81 0.47 11.34
C HIS A 12 -1.61 -0.81 11.55
N PRO A 13 -2.93 -0.71 11.83
CA PRO A 13 -3.82 -1.86 11.80
C PRO A 13 -3.95 -2.46 10.39
N ARG A 14 -4.59 -3.63 10.29
CA ARG A 14 -5.00 -4.18 8.99
C ARG A 14 -6.07 -3.30 8.36
N TRP A 15 -6.21 -3.36 7.03
CA TRP A 15 -7.17 -2.50 6.34
C TRP A 15 -8.62 -2.85 6.70
N SER A 16 -8.98 -4.13 6.55
CA SER A 16 -10.28 -4.73 6.87
C SER A 16 -10.13 -6.25 6.97
N ASP A 17 -11.20 -7.00 7.30
CA ASP A 17 -11.16 -8.47 7.33
C ASP A 17 -10.84 -9.06 5.94
N TYR A 18 -11.45 -8.49 4.90
CA TYR A 18 -11.23 -8.86 3.51
C TYR A 18 -11.06 -7.60 2.65
N TYR A 19 -10.01 -7.58 1.84
CA TYR A 19 -9.75 -6.46 0.93
C TYR A 19 -9.02 -6.90 -0.34
N ILE A 20 -9.19 -6.12 -1.40
CA ILE A 20 -8.36 -6.24 -2.61
C ILE A 20 -7.16 -5.33 -2.44
N ARG A 21 -5.97 -5.91 -2.60
CA ARG A 21 -4.72 -5.17 -2.75
C ARG A 21 -4.38 -5.03 -4.23
N ARG A 22 -4.11 -3.80 -4.67
CA ARG A 22 -3.76 -3.52 -6.07
C ARG A 22 -2.32 -3.08 -6.24
N TYR A 23 -1.68 -3.62 -7.27
CA TYR A 23 -0.32 -3.25 -7.67
C TYR A 23 -0.32 -2.75 -9.10
N ARG A 24 0.45 -1.69 -9.35
CA ARG A 24 0.65 -1.10 -10.67
C ARG A 24 1.95 -1.61 -11.24
N ILE A 25 1.92 -2.06 -12.48
CA ILE A 25 3.08 -2.60 -13.17
C ILE A 25 3.09 -2.10 -14.62
N ALA A 26 4.28 -1.83 -15.16
CA ALA A 26 4.43 -1.38 -16.53
C ALA A 26 4.07 -2.52 -17.50
N ALA A 27 3.40 -2.19 -18.61
CA ALA A 27 3.00 -3.17 -19.63
C ALA A 27 4.19 -3.90 -20.28
N ARG A 28 5.37 -3.25 -20.28
CA ARG A 28 6.62 -3.82 -20.81
C ARG A 28 7.32 -4.78 -19.85
N ASP A 29 6.96 -4.74 -18.57
CA ASP A 29 7.62 -5.51 -17.52
C ASP A 29 7.45 -7.03 -17.76
N PRO A 30 8.55 -7.81 -17.78
CA PRO A 30 8.49 -9.28 -17.90
C PRO A 30 7.57 -9.94 -16.89
N LEU A 31 7.57 -9.45 -15.63
CA LEU A 31 6.71 -9.98 -14.57
C LEU A 31 5.24 -9.76 -14.91
N PHE A 32 4.87 -8.61 -15.48
CA PHE A 32 3.49 -8.37 -15.91
C PHE A 32 3.05 -9.36 -17.00
N LYS A 33 3.92 -9.60 -18.01
CA LYS A 33 3.62 -10.54 -19.10
C LYS A 33 3.37 -11.94 -18.54
N MET A 34 4.25 -12.42 -17.67
CA MET A 34 4.11 -13.70 -16.99
C MET A 34 2.81 -13.78 -16.18
N LEU A 35 2.55 -12.81 -15.31
CA LEU A 35 1.35 -12.81 -14.44
C LEU A 35 0.06 -12.76 -15.27
N LYS A 36 0.05 -11.99 -16.37
CA LYS A 36 -1.09 -11.93 -17.28
C LYS A 36 -1.31 -13.26 -17.99
N GLU A 37 -0.26 -13.92 -18.47
CA GLU A 37 -0.34 -15.21 -19.15
C GLU A 37 -0.82 -16.32 -18.20
N GLN A 38 -0.39 -16.30 -16.94
CA GLN A 38 -0.85 -17.23 -15.90
C GLN A 38 -2.30 -16.94 -15.45
N GLY A 39 -2.90 -15.83 -15.87
CA GLY A 39 -4.31 -15.52 -15.61
C GLY A 39 -4.57 -14.64 -14.39
N VAL A 40 -3.56 -13.95 -13.85
CA VAL A 40 -3.75 -13.01 -12.74
C VAL A 40 -4.71 -11.88 -13.15
N PRO A 41 -5.77 -11.60 -12.38
CA PRO A 41 -6.72 -10.54 -12.70
C PRO A 41 -6.05 -9.17 -12.84
N CYS A 42 -6.11 -8.61 -14.05
CA CYS A 42 -5.53 -7.31 -14.37
C CYS A 42 -6.49 -6.42 -15.18
N LYS A 43 -6.39 -5.12 -14.96
CA LYS A 43 -7.10 -4.08 -15.72
C LYS A 43 -6.12 -2.99 -16.16
N PRO A 44 -6.35 -2.28 -17.28
CA PRO A 44 -5.56 -1.09 -17.59
C PRO A 44 -5.74 -0.04 -16.48
N GLU A 45 -4.72 0.81 -16.30
CA GLU A 45 -4.81 1.97 -15.40
C GLU A 45 -5.96 2.90 -15.80
N ASN A 46 -6.48 3.66 -14.83
CA ASN A 46 -7.52 4.65 -15.05
C ASN A 46 -7.21 5.56 -16.25
N GLY A 47 -8.19 5.72 -17.14
CA GLY A 47 -8.06 6.51 -18.36
C GLY A 47 -7.35 5.81 -19.52
N GLN A 48 -6.82 4.59 -19.33
CA GLN A 48 -6.16 3.83 -20.40
C GLN A 48 -7.06 2.73 -20.96
N THR A 49 -6.89 2.44 -22.25
CA THR A 49 -7.57 1.33 -22.93
C THR A 49 -6.67 0.11 -22.98
N LYS A 50 -7.23 -1.11 -23.02
CA LYS A 50 -6.44 -2.35 -23.10
C LYS A 50 -5.40 -2.38 -24.24
N ARG A 51 -5.69 -1.70 -25.36
CA ARG A 51 -4.80 -1.64 -26.53
C ARG A 51 -3.62 -0.66 -26.34
N LYS A 52 -3.79 0.40 -25.57
CA LYS A 52 -2.80 1.48 -25.41
C LYS A 52 -2.25 1.58 -23.98
N ALA A 53 -2.55 0.61 -23.13
CA ALA A 53 -2.18 0.69 -21.72
C ALA A 53 -0.67 0.52 -21.54
N SER A 54 -0.02 1.55 -21.02
CA SER A 54 1.38 1.51 -20.57
C SER A 54 1.50 1.00 -19.14
N THR A 55 0.43 1.11 -18.34
CA THR A 55 0.37 0.65 -16.95
C THR A 55 -0.86 -0.24 -16.76
N TRP A 56 -0.65 -1.35 -16.05
CA TRP A 56 -1.69 -2.29 -15.67
C TRP A 56 -1.79 -2.40 -14.15
N VAL A 57 -3.01 -2.64 -13.69
CA VAL A 57 -3.37 -2.78 -12.30
C VAL A 57 -3.75 -4.24 -12.03
N LEU A 58 -2.86 -4.94 -11.32
CA LEU A 58 -3.05 -6.29 -10.83
C LEU A 58 -3.82 -6.25 -9.51
N SER A 59 -4.75 -7.18 -9.31
CA SER A 59 -5.61 -7.22 -8.11
C SER A 59 -5.47 -8.56 -7.39
N PHE A 60 -5.16 -8.51 -6.10
CA PHE A 60 -4.96 -9.67 -5.25
C PHE A 60 -5.92 -9.60 -4.05
N PRO A 61 -6.77 -10.61 -3.82
CA PRO A 61 -7.61 -10.67 -2.64
C PRO A 61 -6.77 -11.05 -1.41
N VAL A 62 -6.98 -10.36 -0.30
CA VAL A 62 -6.29 -10.58 0.96
C VAL A 62 -7.34 -10.84 2.04
N LYS A 63 -7.07 -11.83 2.90
CA LYS A 63 -7.79 -12.08 4.14
C LYS A 63 -6.86 -11.71 5.29
N ALA A 64 -7.30 -10.82 6.16
CA ALA A 64 -6.54 -10.45 7.34
C ALA A 64 -6.53 -11.60 8.38
N PRO A 65 -5.50 -11.69 9.24
CA PRO A 65 -5.49 -12.65 10.34
C PRO A 65 -6.71 -12.51 11.26
N GLU A 66 -7.20 -13.62 11.78
CA GLU A 66 -8.34 -13.62 12.70
C GLU A 66 -8.01 -12.86 13.99
N GLY A 67 -8.96 -12.07 14.48
CA GLY A 67 -8.79 -11.25 15.70
C GLY A 67 -7.85 -10.06 15.55
N CYS A 68 -7.37 -9.73 14.34
CA CYS A 68 -6.53 -8.55 14.15
C CYS A 68 -7.33 -7.24 14.30
N VAL A 69 -6.64 -6.19 14.75
CA VAL A 69 -7.19 -4.83 14.76
C VAL A 69 -7.23 -4.30 13.34
N LYS A 70 -8.39 -3.76 12.95
CA LYS A 70 -8.62 -3.14 11.64
C LYS A 70 -8.69 -1.63 11.75
N ARG A 71 -8.56 -0.98 10.61
CA ARG A 71 -8.70 0.47 10.47
C ARG A 71 -10.06 0.98 10.96
N THR A 72 -11.11 0.17 10.79
CA THR A 72 -12.47 0.46 11.27
C THR A 72 -12.59 0.45 12.78
N ASP A 73 -11.73 -0.32 13.46
CA ASP A 73 -11.85 -0.61 14.89
C ASP A 73 -11.22 0.48 15.76
N VAL A 74 -10.54 1.45 15.15
CA VAL A 74 -9.81 2.52 15.85
C VAL A 74 -10.28 3.90 15.39
N SER A 75 -10.42 4.81 16.37
CA SER A 75 -10.60 6.24 16.12
C SER A 75 -9.28 6.89 15.69
N ALA A 76 -9.35 8.12 15.18
CA ALA A 76 -8.16 8.93 14.91
C ALA A 76 -7.37 9.21 16.21
N LEU A 77 -8.05 9.42 17.33
CA LEU A 77 -7.42 9.62 18.62
C LEU A 77 -6.76 8.35 19.16
N ASP A 78 -7.33 7.17 18.94
CA ASP A 78 -6.71 5.90 19.37
C ASP A 78 -5.43 5.64 18.59
N GLN A 79 -5.42 5.93 17.28
CA GLN A 79 -4.20 5.91 16.46
C GLN A 79 -3.15 6.87 17.05
N LEU A 80 -3.52 8.11 17.37
CA LEU A 80 -2.60 9.10 17.94
C LEU A 80 -2.05 8.73 19.33
N LYS A 81 -2.90 8.16 20.20
CA LYS A 81 -2.45 7.62 21.49
C LYS A 81 -1.46 6.48 21.30
N HIS A 82 -1.72 5.60 20.33
CA HIS A 82 -0.78 4.52 19.97
C HIS A 82 0.56 5.07 19.47
N TYR A 83 0.54 6.10 18.60
CA TYR A 83 1.74 6.82 18.19
C TYR A 83 2.51 7.39 19.37
N LYS A 84 1.85 8.13 20.26
CA LYS A 84 2.48 8.69 21.46
C LYS A 84 3.16 7.62 22.31
N ASN A 85 2.49 6.49 22.51
CA ASN A 85 3.05 5.38 23.26
C ASN A 85 4.33 4.84 22.62
N LEU A 86 4.35 4.66 21.30
CA LEU A 86 5.54 4.18 20.58
C LEU A 86 6.65 5.23 20.53
N GLN A 87 6.31 6.49 20.27
CA GLN A 87 7.25 7.59 20.18
C GLN A 87 8.00 7.82 21.49
N HIS A 88 7.36 7.62 22.64
CA HIS A 88 8.04 7.76 23.93
C HIS A 88 8.84 6.52 24.36
N ASN A 89 8.35 5.32 24.02
CA ASN A 89 8.86 4.09 24.64
C ASN A 89 9.68 3.19 23.70
N TRP A 90 9.70 3.48 22.39
CA TRP A 90 10.39 2.64 21.41
C TRP A 90 11.24 3.43 20.41
N CYS A 91 10.82 4.63 20.02
CA CYS A 91 11.49 5.40 18.97
C CYS A 91 12.33 6.55 19.52
N GLU A 92 13.62 6.60 19.14
CA GLU A 92 14.48 7.78 19.39
C GLU A 92 14.33 8.85 18.30
N HIS A 93 13.99 8.43 17.08
CA HIS A 93 13.76 9.32 15.94
C HIS A 93 12.26 9.59 15.74
N ASN A 94 11.62 8.90 14.80
CA ASN A 94 10.21 9.08 14.51
C ASN A 94 9.53 7.75 14.17
N ALA A 95 8.38 7.49 14.79
CA ALA A 95 7.45 6.48 14.33
C ALA A 95 6.63 7.02 13.13
N SER A 96 6.96 6.61 11.90
CA SER A 96 6.15 7.04 10.74
C SER A 96 4.75 6.44 10.82
N MET A 97 3.74 7.30 10.91
CA MET A 97 2.34 6.87 11.01
C MET A 97 1.41 7.77 10.19
N THR A 98 0.54 7.12 9.42
CA THR A 98 -0.59 7.75 8.76
C THR A 98 -1.83 7.55 9.63
N VAL A 99 -2.42 8.65 10.09
CA VAL A 99 -3.68 8.68 10.85
C VAL A 99 -4.82 8.87 9.86
N TYR A 100 -5.78 7.94 9.88
CA TYR A 100 -7.05 8.11 9.16
C TYR A 100 -8.06 8.83 10.05
N VAL A 101 -8.60 9.95 9.56
CA VAL A 101 -9.46 10.87 10.31
C VAL A 101 -10.85 10.95 9.69
N ARG A 102 -11.90 10.61 10.43
CA ARG A 102 -13.29 10.82 10.01
C ARG A 102 -13.65 12.30 10.11
N ASP A 103 -14.70 12.71 9.41
CA ASP A 103 -15.06 14.13 9.27
C ASP A 103 -15.36 14.79 10.63
N GLU A 104 -15.98 14.05 11.54
CA GLU A 104 -16.29 14.48 12.91
C GLU A 104 -15.07 14.51 13.85
N GLU A 105 -13.96 13.86 13.49
CA GLU A 105 -12.77 13.70 14.36
C GLU A 105 -11.74 14.83 14.19
N TRP A 106 -11.82 15.63 13.12
CA TRP A 106 -10.78 16.61 12.75
C TRP A 106 -10.48 17.63 13.84
N PHE A 107 -11.51 18.16 14.51
CA PHE A 107 -11.33 19.17 15.56
C PHE A 107 -10.55 18.60 16.75
N GLU A 108 -10.93 17.40 17.22
CA GLU A 108 -10.27 16.75 18.35
C GLU A 108 -8.84 16.34 18.01
N VAL A 109 -8.61 15.85 16.79
CA VAL A 109 -7.26 15.54 16.27
C VAL A 109 -6.37 16.77 16.30
N GLY A 110 -6.85 17.92 15.80
CA GLY A 110 -6.10 19.17 15.82
C GLY A 110 -5.73 19.62 17.24
N ASN A 111 -6.70 19.56 18.17
CA ASN A 111 -6.44 19.88 19.57
C ASN A 111 -5.41 18.91 20.21
N TRP A 112 -5.51 17.61 19.92
CA TRP A 112 -4.57 16.63 20.44
C TRP A 112 -3.15 16.88 19.92
N VAL A 113 -2.99 17.17 18.63
CA VAL A 113 -1.70 17.51 18.02
C VAL A 113 -1.09 18.74 18.69
N TYR A 114 -1.89 19.79 18.90
CA TYR A 114 -1.42 21.01 19.55
C TYR A 114 -0.94 20.76 20.99
N GLN A 115 -1.67 19.96 21.76
CA GLN A 115 -1.29 19.59 23.14
C GLN A 115 -0.06 18.67 23.22
N ASN A 116 0.31 18.01 22.12
CA ASN A 116 1.41 17.05 22.05
C ASN A 116 2.47 17.49 21.03
N TRP A 117 2.60 18.80 20.79
CA TRP A 117 3.42 19.34 19.71
C TRP A 117 4.88 18.84 19.73
N ASP A 118 5.46 18.73 20.92
CA ASP A 118 6.88 18.34 21.10
C ASP A 118 7.19 16.90 20.64
N ILE A 119 6.17 16.04 20.49
CA ILE A 119 6.35 14.67 20.02
C ILE A 119 5.89 14.45 18.59
N ILE A 120 5.22 15.42 17.98
CA ILE A 120 4.72 15.31 16.60
C ILE A 120 5.87 15.59 15.64
N ASN A 121 6.27 14.58 14.87
CA ASN A 121 7.31 14.73 13.85
C ASN A 121 6.85 14.22 12.48
N GLY A 122 6.89 12.91 12.23
CA GLY A 122 6.50 12.32 10.95
C GLY A 122 5.15 11.60 11.02
N VAL A 123 4.11 12.35 11.39
CA VAL A 123 2.70 11.90 11.35
C VAL A 123 2.02 12.54 10.14
N SER A 124 1.36 11.72 9.33
CA SER A 124 0.56 12.17 8.18
C SER A 124 -0.92 11.97 8.47
N PHE A 125 -1.77 12.92 8.07
CA PHE A 125 -3.22 12.83 8.29
C PHE A 125 -3.92 12.69 6.95
N LEU A 126 -4.77 11.68 6.82
CA LEU A 126 -5.59 11.46 5.64
C LEU A 126 -7.07 11.35 6.04
N PRO A 127 -8.00 11.86 5.21
CA PRO A 127 -9.41 11.56 5.36
C PRO A 127 -9.65 10.05 5.42
N TYR A 128 -10.54 9.62 6.30
CA TYR A 128 -10.89 8.21 6.46
C TYR A 128 -11.47 7.63 5.17
N ASP A 129 -12.29 8.41 4.48
CA ASP A 129 -12.68 8.15 3.11
C ASP A 129 -12.21 9.32 2.25
N SER A 130 -11.46 9.01 1.19
CA SER A 130 -10.91 10.01 0.27
C SER A 130 -11.68 10.04 -1.06
N GLY A 131 -12.86 9.41 -1.09
CA GLY A 131 -13.77 9.37 -2.22
C GLY A 131 -13.58 8.14 -3.12
N LEU A 132 -14.37 8.10 -4.19
CA LEU A 132 -14.45 6.99 -5.15
C LEU A 132 -13.24 6.94 -6.09
N TYR A 133 -12.09 6.48 -5.60
CA TYR A 133 -11.00 6.05 -6.46
C TYR A 133 -11.34 4.72 -7.15
N LYS A 134 -11.62 4.76 -8.46
CA LYS A 134 -11.98 3.58 -9.27
C LYS A 134 -11.02 2.39 -9.13
N GLN A 135 -9.75 2.65 -8.87
CA GLN A 135 -8.71 1.62 -8.66
C GLN A 135 -7.88 1.99 -7.42
N ALA A 136 -8.56 2.11 -6.28
CA ALA A 136 -7.93 2.33 -4.99
C ALA A 136 -6.91 1.20 -4.69
N PRO A 137 -5.74 1.52 -4.09
CA PRO A 137 -4.73 0.51 -3.72
C PRO A 137 -5.24 -0.53 -2.73
N TYR A 138 -6.16 -0.13 -1.87
CA TYR A 138 -6.92 -1.00 -0.97
C TYR A 138 -8.41 -0.79 -1.28
N GLU A 139 -9.15 -1.87 -1.39
CA GLU A 139 -10.61 -1.83 -1.52
C GLU A 139 -11.19 -2.87 -0.59
N GLU A 140 -11.98 -2.42 0.38
CA GLU A 140 -12.70 -3.31 1.28
C GLU A 140 -13.76 -4.09 0.50
N ILE A 141 -13.86 -5.39 0.78
CA ILE A 141 -14.81 -6.29 0.14
C ILE A 141 -15.45 -7.19 1.19
N ASP A 142 -16.61 -7.76 0.88
CA ASP A 142 -17.22 -8.79 1.72
C ASP A 142 -16.55 -10.16 1.55
N GLN A 143 -16.83 -11.06 2.49
CA GLN A 143 -16.31 -12.43 2.48
C GLN A 143 -16.70 -13.19 1.21
N ARG A 144 -17.94 -13.03 0.73
CA ARG A 144 -18.44 -13.72 -0.47
C ARG A 144 -17.65 -13.31 -1.71
N THR A 145 -17.35 -12.03 -1.83
CA THR A 145 -16.54 -11.46 -2.91
C THR A 145 -15.12 -12.03 -2.83
N TYR A 146 -14.52 -12.06 -1.64
CA TYR A 146 -13.20 -12.67 -1.42
C TYR A 146 -13.17 -14.14 -1.87
N GLU A 147 -14.12 -14.95 -1.41
CA GLU A 147 -14.21 -16.38 -1.74
C GLU A 147 -14.42 -16.63 -3.24
N SER A 148 -15.15 -15.74 -3.93
CA SER A 148 -15.31 -15.81 -5.37
C SER A 148 -14.06 -15.33 -6.12
N PHE A 149 -13.30 -14.39 -5.55
CA PHE A 149 -12.13 -13.79 -6.17
C PHE A 149 -10.95 -14.75 -6.07
N ILE A 150 -10.67 -15.30 -4.88
CA ILE A 150 -9.50 -16.16 -4.65
C ILE A 150 -9.49 -17.38 -5.58
N LYS A 151 -10.68 -17.93 -5.92
CA LYS A 151 -10.84 -19.03 -6.89
C LYS A 151 -10.40 -18.67 -8.32
N ARG A 152 -10.37 -17.38 -8.66
CA ARG A 152 -9.95 -16.85 -9.96
C ARG A 152 -8.48 -16.46 -10.00
N VAL A 153 -7.79 -16.45 -8.85
CA VAL A 153 -6.36 -16.15 -8.78
C VAL A 153 -5.60 -17.46 -8.96
N PRO A 154 -4.72 -17.56 -9.97
CA PRO A 154 -3.91 -18.75 -10.19
C PRO A 154 -2.84 -18.87 -9.10
N VAL A 155 -2.36 -20.10 -8.87
CA VAL A 155 -1.08 -20.28 -8.19
C VAL A 155 0.02 -19.80 -9.14
N ILE A 156 0.79 -18.81 -8.69
CA ILE A 156 1.81 -18.17 -9.54
C ILE A 156 3.05 -19.07 -9.58
N ASP A 157 3.43 -19.48 -10.78
CA ASP A 157 4.65 -20.23 -11.04
C ASP A 157 5.77 -19.28 -11.48
N TYR A 158 6.56 -18.83 -10.52
CA TYR A 158 7.68 -17.92 -10.76
C TYR A 158 8.83 -18.56 -11.55
N SER A 159 8.90 -19.89 -11.68
CA SER A 159 9.94 -20.54 -12.49
C SER A 159 9.87 -20.16 -13.98
N GLN A 160 8.69 -19.69 -14.43
CA GLN A 160 8.47 -19.27 -15.81
C GLN A 160 8.95 -17.85 -16.09
N LEU A 161 9.37 -17.07 -15.09
CA LEU A 161 9.78 -15.68 -15.26
C LEU A 161 10.96 -15.55 -16.23
N SER A 162 11.90 -16.51 -16.17
CA SER A 162 13.06 -16.61 -17.07
C SER A 162 12.70 -16.68 -18.56
N LYS A 163 11.49 -17.10 -18.91
CA LYS A 163 11.00 -17.10 -20.30
C LYS A 163 10.67 -15.70 -20.82
N PHE A 164 10.41 -14.75 -19.91
CA PHE A 164 10.03 -13.37 -20.23
C PHE A 164 11.19 -12.38 -20.02
N GLU A 165 12.09 -12.69 -19.09
CA GLU A 165 13.32 -11.94 -18.80
C GLU A 165 14.46 -12.39 -19.72
N MET A 166 14.33 -12.09 -21.01
CA MET A 166 15.35 -12.45 -22.01
C MET A 166 16.57 -11.53 -21.99
N GLU A 167 16.38 -10.28 -21.55
CA GLU A 167 17.41 -9.25 -21.53
C GLU A 167 17.34 -8.47 -20.23
N ASP A 168 18.49 -8.15 -19.67
CA ASP A 168 18.58 -7.26 -18.51
C ASP A 168 18.23 -5.84 -18.94
N ASN A 169 17.06 -5.39 -18.50
CA ASN A 169 16.58 -4.03 -18.71
C ASN A 169 16.80 -3.16 -17.45
N THR A 170 17.54 -3.66 -16.46
CA THR A 170 17.90 -2.95 -15.24
C THR A 170 18.84 -1.81 -15.59
N HIS A 171 18.26 -0.62 -15.73
CA HIS A 171 19.05 0.59 -15.70
C HIS A 171 19.36 0.85 -14.23
N GLY A 172 20.60 0.64 -13.81
CA GLY A 172 21.06 1.11 -12.51
C GLY A 172 20.65 2.57 -12.38
N LYS A 173 19.96 2.93 -11.28
CA LYS A 173 19.74 4.35 -10.99
C LYS A 173 21.12 4.94 -10.73
N ALA A 174 21.68 5.63 -11.72
CA ALA A 174 22.73 6.59 -11.48
C ALA A 174 22.08 7.73 -10.69
N GLU A 175 22.18 7.68 -9.36
CA GLU A 175 21.93 8.87 -8.55
C GLU A 175 23.15 9.76 -8.68
N TYR A 176 22.96 11.00 -9.14
CA TYR A 176 24.03 11.98 -9.14
C TYR A 176 24.54 12.17 -7.71
N ALA A 177 25.78 11.81 -7.45
CA ALA A 177 26.50 12.28 -6.27
C ALA A 177 26.90 13.74 -6.51
N CYS A 178 25.94 14.66 -6.46
CA CYS A 178 26.26 16.09 -6.62
C CYS A 178 26.96 16.57 -5.36
N VAL A 179 28.28 16.76 -5.45
CA VAL A 179 29.07 17.48 -4.45
C VAL A 179 29.33 18.87 -4.98
N GLY A 180 28.69 19.85 -4.36
CA GLY A 180 29.14 21.26 -4.30
C GLY A 180 29.08 22.11 -5.57
N ASP A 181 29.31 21.57 -6.78
CA ASP A 181 29.16 22.31 -8.06
C ASP A 181 29.45 21.49 -9.33
N LYS A 182 29.61 20.15 -9.23
CA LYS A 182 29.74 19.28 -10.41
C LYS A 182 28.98 17.98 -10.19
N CYS A 183 28.27 17.55 -11.23
CA CYS A 183 27.66 16.24 -11.29
C CYS A 183 28.28 15.54 -12.52
N ASP A 184 29.21 14.63 -12.27
CA ASP A 184 29.81 13.78 -13.32
C ASP A 184 29.14 12.39 -13.31
N ILE A 185 29.16 11.74 -14.48
CA ILE A 185 28.74 10.34 -14.66
C ILE A 185 29.87 9.42 -14.22
#